data_AF-A0A7V9H342-F1
#
_entry.id   AF-A0A7V9H342-F1
#
_cell.length_a   1.000
_cell.length_b   1.000
_cell.length_c   1.000
_cell.angle_alpha   90.00
_cell.angle_beta   90.00
_cell.angle_gamma   90.00
#
_symmetry.space_group_name_H-M   'P 1'
#
loop_
_entity.id
_entity.type
_entity.pdbx_description
1 polymer ?
#
loop_
_entity_poly.entity_id
_entity_poly.type
_entity_poly.pdbx_seq_one_letter_code
_entity_poly.pdbx_strand_id
1 'polypeptide(L)'
;MRASVFLNGSPDPLDLLRRVAARADLVVAADGGALHALSAGIVPDLVVGDMDSLGEEGTRRVEGLGAPLERHPARKDKMDGHLALLAARERGAADLDLLCATGGRTDAVFALPHLLLAAERMGIRATVVAGWGEMFVVEDDSRAVWGRPGESVSVFP
;
A
#
# COMPACT_ATOMS: atom_id res chain seq x y z
N MET A 1 -14.63 -6.00 1.46
CA MET A 1 -14.20 -4.68 0.97
C MET A 1 -12.73 -4.79 0.60
N ARG A 2 -12.36 -4.28 -0.57
CA ARG A 2 -10.97 -4.23 -1.07
C ARG A 2 -10.44 -2.81 -0.96
N ALA A 3 -9.22 -2.65 -0.45
CA ALA A 3 -8.55 -1.36 -0.45
C ALA A 3 -7.25 -1.37 -1.25
N SER A 4 -6.93 -0.25 -1.89
CA SER A 4 -5.59 0.01 -2.42
C SER A 4 -4.82 0.85 -1.40
N VAL A 5 -3.63 0.39 -1.03
CA VAL A 5 -2.74 1.08 -0.11
C VAL A 5 -1.50 1.56 -0.85
N PHE A 6 -1.37 2.87 -1.03
CA PHE A 6 -0.20 3.49 -1.65
C PHE A 6 0.90 3.68 -0.61
N LEU A 7 1.99 2.94 -0.75
CA LEU A 7 3.18 3.06 0.09
C LEU A 7 4.17 4.08 -0.49
N ASN A 8 5.21 4.40 0.27
CA ASN A 8 6.21 5.42 -0.07
C ASN A 8 7.49 4.83 -0.69
N GLY A 9 7.36 3.79 -1.52
CA GLY A 9 8.45 3.24 -2.32
C GLY A 9 8.65 4.01 -3.64
N SER A 10 9.29 3.37 -4.61
CA SER A 10 9.39 3.90 -5.97
C SER A 10 8.02 3.85 -6.67
N PRO A 11 7.74 4.80 -7.58
CA PRO A 11 6.46 4.85 -8.28
C PRO A 11 6.30 3.67 -9.24
N ASP A 12 5.17 2.96 -9.12
CA ASP A 12 4.72 1.99 -10.12
C ASP A 12 4.16 2.68 -11.37
N PRO A 13 4.03 1.96 -12.51
CA PRO A 13 3.44 2.52 -13.73
C PRO A 13 2.03 3.09 -13.51
N LEU A 14 1.77 4.31 -14.02
CA LEU A 14 0.52 5.03 -13.78
C LEU A 14 -0.72 4.25 -14.25
N ASP A 15 -0.61 3.47 -15.32
CA ASP A 15 -1.69 2.62 -15.83
C ASP A 15 -2.00 1.46 -14.87
N LEU A 16 -0.98 0.87 -14.24
CA LEU A 16 -1.15 -0.12 -13.17
C LEU A 16 -1.84 0.50 -11.97
N LEU A 17 -1.34 1.64 -11.49
CA LEU A 17 -1.92 2.35 -10.34
C LEU A 17 -3.42 2.65 -10.55
N ARG A 18 -3.77 3.18 -11.73
CA ARG A 18 -5.17 3.46 -12.09
C ARG A 18 -6.03 2.19 -12.15
N ARG A 19 -5.53 1.12 -12.77
CA ARG A 19 -6.28 -0.14 -12.89
C ARG A 19 -6.52 -0.83 -11.55
N VAL A 20 -5.56 -0.74 -10.63
CA VAL A 20 -5.68 -1.34 -9.29
C VAL A 20 -6.53 -0.47 -8.37
N ALA A 21 -6.39 0.86 -8.41
CA ALA A 21 -7.25 1.73 -7.62
C ALA A 21 -8.71 1.73 -8.09
N ALA A 22 -8.97 1.58 -9.39
CA ALA A 22 -10.33 1.57 -9.95
C ALA A 22 -11.20 0.39 -9.49
N ARG A 23 -10.60 -0.68 -8.93
CA ARG A 23 -11.30 -1.83 -8.34
C ARG A 23 -11.40 -1.78 -6.82
N ALA A 24 -10.83 -0.74 -6.19
CA ALA A 24 -10.82 -0.61 -4.75
C ALA A 24 -12.07 0.15 -4.29
N ASP A 25 -12.61 -0.30 -3.16
CA ASP A 25 -13.69 0.39 -2.44
C ASP A 25 -13.15 1.52 -1.56
N LEU A 26 -11.83 1.49 -1.28
CA LEU A 26 -11.13 2.40 -0.39
C LEU A 26 -9.68 2.60 -0.87
N VAL A 27 -9.21 3.84 -0.90
CA VAL A 27 -7.82 4.19 -1.20
C VAL A 27 -7.18 4.84 0.03
N VAL A 28 -6.17 4.18 0.59
CA VAL A 28 -5.37 4.72 1.70
C VAL A 28 -3.96 4.99 1.21
N ALA A 29 -3.36 6.10 1.62
CA ALA A 29 -1.97 6.41 1.33
C ALA A 29 -1.15 6.50 2.62
N ALA A 30 0.03 5.91 2.63
CA ALA A 30 1.01 6.05 3.70
C ALA A 30 1.93 7.23 3.39
N ASP A 31 1.75 8.34 4.11
CA ASP A 31 2.58 9.55 4.04
C ASP A 31 2.88 9.97 2.58
N GLY A 32 4.14 9.90 2.14
CA GLY A 32 4.57 10.26 0.78
C GLY A 32 3.91 9.43 -0.34
N GLY A 33 3.34 8.26 -0.02
CA GLY A 33 2.53 7.47 -0.95
C GLY A 33 1.33 8.23 -1.51
N ALA A 34 0.86 9.29 -0.84
CA ALA A 34 -0.20 10.14 -1.35
C ALA A 34 0.22 10.87 -2.63
N LEU A 35 1.51 11.19 -2.78
CA LEU A 35 2.04 11.80 -4.01
C LEU A 35 1.91 10.86 -5.21
N HIS A 36 2.16 9.57 -5.00
CA HIS A 36 1.99 8.54 -6.04
C HIS A 36 0.53 8.42 -6.48
N ALA A 37 -0.40 8.37 -5.52
CA ALA A 37 -1.84 8.35 -5.80
C ALA A 37 -2.27 9.60 -6.61
N LEU A 38 -1.87 10.78 -6.16
CA LEU A 38 -2.17 12.04 -6.84
C LEU A 38 -1.57 12.12 -8.25
N SER A 39 -0.38 11.56 -8.46
CA SER A 39 0.25 11.50 -9.79
C SER A 39 -0.55 10.64 -10.78
N ALA A 40 -1.24 9.62 -10.28
CA ALA A 40 -2.13 8.77 -11.04
C ALA A 40 -3.53 9.40 -11.24
N GLY A 41 -3.79 10.57 -10.66
CA GLY A 41 -5.09 11.26 -10.69
C GLY A 41 -6.09 10.69 -9.68
N ILE A 42 -5.60 10.03 -8.63
CA ILE A 42 -6.39 9.41 -7.58
C ILE A 42 -6.27 10.27 -6.32
N VAL A 43 -7.41 10.67 -5.76
CA VAL A 43 -7.46 11.34 -4.45
C VAL A 43 -7.63 10.25 -3.39
N PRO A 44 -6.69 10.09 -2.43
CA PRO A 44 -6.86 9.13 -1.35
C PRO A 44 -8.08 9.45 -0.48
N ASP A 45 -8.79 8.43 -0.01
CA ASP A 45 -9.83 8.58 1.01
C ASP A 45 -9.25 8.85 2.40
N LEU A 46 -7.97 8.53 2.58
CA LEU A 46 -7.23 8.76 3.81
C LEU A 46 -5.73 8.80 3.54
N VAL A 47 -5.03 9.72 4.19
CA VAL A 47 -3.56 9.69 4.27
C VAL A 47 -3.12 9.49 5.71
N VAL A 48 -2.24 8.53 5.95
CA VAL A 48 -1.79 8.12 7.28
C VAL A 48 -0.29 8.27 7.40
N GLY A 49 0.18 8.93 8.47
CA GLY A 49 1.60 9.04 8.80
C GLY A 49 1.96 10.32 9.53
N ASP A 50 3.23 10.70 9.57
CA ASP A 50 3.68 11.97 10.17
C ASP A 50 3.70 13.15 9.18
N MET A 51 3.50 12.87 7.88
CA MET A 51 3.50 13.82 6.76
C MET A 51 4.89 14.37 6.40
N ASP A 52 5.98 13.73 6.87
CA ASP A 52 7.33 14.22 6.61
C ASP A 52 7.75 14.03 5.15
N SER A 53 7.38 12.89 4.56
CA SER A 53 7.70 12.55 3.18
C SER A 53 6.71 13.18 2.21
N LEU A 54 5.47 13.41 2.66
CA LEU A 54 4.49 14.19 1.91
C LEU A 54 4.88 15.68 1.81
N GLY A 55 5.50 16.22 2.86
CA GLY A 55 5.89 17.63 2.96
C GLY A 55 4.70 18.60 3.05
N GLU A 56 4.99 19.88 3.31
CA GLU A 56 3.95 20.90 3.49
C GLU A 56 3.11 21.13 2.23
N GLU A 57 3.74 21.12 1.05
CA GLU A 57 3.04 21.34 -0.22
C GLU A 57 2.11 20.17 -0.53
N GLY A 58 2.59 18.92 -0.38
CA GLY A 58 1.77 17.72 -0.54
C GLY A 58 0.61 17.69 0.45
N THR A 59 0.87 18.04 1.72
CA THR A 59 -0.15 18.13 2.77
C THR A 59 -1.26 19.10 2.36
N ARG A 60 -0.90 20.33 2.00
CA ARG A 60 -1.87 21.36 1.56
C ARG A 60 -2.66 20.91 0.34
N ARG A 61 -2.02 20.21 -0.60
CA ARG A 61 -2.67 19.70 -1.81
C ARG A 61 -3.69 18.61 -1.48
N VAL A 62 -3.34 17.65 -0.62
CA VAL A 62 -4.23 16.56 -0.19
C VAL A 62 -5.44 17.13 0.57
N GLU A 63 -5.21 18.04 1.52
CA GLU A 63 -6.28 18.71 2.27
C GLU A 63 -7.19 19.54 1.36
N GLY A 64 -6.62 20.28 0.40
CA GLY A 64 -7.38 21.07 -0.58
C GLY A 64 -8.24 20.23 -1.52
N LEU A 65 -7.93 18.94 -1.68
CA LEU A 65 -8.73 17.96 -2.41
C LEU A 65 -9.74 17.22 -1.53
N GLY A 66 -9.79 17.53 -0.22
CA GLY A 66 -10.73 16.97 0.73
C GLY A 66 -10.32 15.63 1.35
N ALA A 67 -9.08 15.18 1.12
CA ALA A 67 -8.59 13.93 1.70
C ALA A 67 -8.19 14.13 3.18
N PRO A 68 -8.80 13.41 4.13
CA PRO A 68 -8.49 13.54 5.54
C PRO A 68 -7.09 13.01 5.87
N LEU A 69 -6.43 13.65 6.84
CA LEU A 69 -5.11 13.27 7.33
C LEU A 69 -5.22 12.64 8.72
N GLU A 70 -4.73 11.42 8.86
CA GLU A 70 -4.55 10.74 10.14
C GLU A 70 -3.09 10.86 10.55
N ARG A 71 -2.82 11.85 11.42
CA ARG A 71 -1.46 12.20 11.85
C ARG A 71 -0.98 11.30 12.98
N HIS A 72 0.20 10.75 12.83
CA HIS A 72 0.91 9.97 13.83
C HIS A 72 2.27 10.61 14.17
N PRO A 73 2.82 10.42 15.38
CA PRO A 73 4.15 10.93 15.72
C PRO A 73 5.24 10.31 14.82
N ALA A 74 6.32 11.07 14.56
CA ALA A 74 7.48 10.55 13.83
C ALA A 74 8.19 9.40 14.57
N ARG A 75 8.28 9.52 15.91
CA ARG A 75 8.79 8.43 16.75
C ARG A 75 7.64 7.51 17.16
N LYS A 76 7.63 6.32 16.57
CA LYS A 76 6.62 5.27 16.77
C LYS A 76 7.22 3.91 16.48
N ASP A 77 6.58 2.86 17.00
CA ASP A 77 7.05 1.48 16.84
C ASP A 77 6.56 0.82 15.53
N LYS A 78 5.86 1.58 14.66
CA LYS A 78 5.25 1.08 13.43
C LYS A 78 5.60 2.00 12.27
N MET A 79 5.96 1.40 11.12
CA MET A 79 6.10 2.15 9.87
C MET A 79 4.75 2.70 9.40
N ASP A 80 4.75 3.77 8.62
CA ASP A 80 3.50 4.34 8.06
C ASP A 80 2.73 3.35 7.20
N GLY A 81 3.42 2.46 6.48
CA GLY A 81 2.77 1.37 5.74
C GLY A 81 2.00 0.40 6.65
N HIS A 82 2.49 0.15 7.87
CA HIS A 82 1.74 -0.63 8.86
C HIS A 82 0.52 0.14 9.35
N LEU A 83 0.66 1.44 9.62
CA LEU A 83 -0.46 2.27 10.06
C LEU A 83 -1.56 2.38 8.99
N ALA A 84 -1.18 2.55 7.72
CA ALA A 84 -2.12 2.59 6.60
C ALA A 84 -2.89 1.26 6.44
N LEU A 85 -2.21 0.12 6.63
CA LEU A 85 -2.84 -1.19 6.65
C LEU A 85 -3.85 -1.32 7.80
N LEU A 86 -3.48 -0.88 9.01
CA LEU A 86 -4.39 -0.87 10.17
C LEU A 86 -5.61 0.01 9.91
N ALA A 87 -5.38 1.22 9.39
CA ALA A 87 -6.44 2.17 9.08
C ALA A 87 -7.43 1.63 8.02
N ALA A 88 -6.92 0.91 7.00
CA ALA A 88 -7.75 0.24 6.01
C ALA A 88 -8.60 -0.88 6.65
N ARG A 89 -7.99 -1.70 7.52
CA ARG A 89 -8.68 -2.77 8.26
C ARG A 89 -9.80 -2.23 9.15
N GLU A 90 -9.52 -1.19 9.92
CA GLU A 90 -10.50 -0.55 10.81
C GLU A 90 -11.72 -0.01 10.06
N ARG A 91 -11.54 0.30 8.77
CA ARG A 91 -12.60 0.73 7.84
C ARG A 91 -13.28 -0.43 7.11
N GLY A 92 -12.95 -1.68 7.46
CA GLY A 92 -13.61 -2.88 6.98
C GLY A 92 -12.94 -3.58 5.80
N ALA A 93 -11.72 -3.15 5.40
CA ALA A 93 -10.98 -3.82 4.34
C ALA A 93 -10.49 -5.21 4.80
N ALA A 94 -10.71 -6.22 3.95
CA ALA A 94 -10.25 -7.60 4.15
C ALA A 94 -9.24 -8.05 3.08
N ASP A 95 -9.21 -7.35 1.94
CA ASP A 95 -8.25 -7.54 0.86
C ASP A 95 -7.51 -6.22 0.61
N LEU A 96 -6.18 -6.27 0.54
CA LEU A 96 -5.35 -5.08 0.34
C LEU A 96 -4.42 -5.28 -0.85
N ASP A 97 -4.48 -4.34 -1.80
CA ASP A 97 -3.48 -4.20 -2.86
C ASP A 97 -2.46 -3.13 -2.43
N LEU A 98 -1.24 -3.54 -2.10
CA LEU A 98 -0.14 -2.65 -1.73
C LEU A 98 0.59 -2.18 -2.99
N LEU A 99 0.53 -0.87 -3.26
CA LEU A 99 1.09 -0.21 -4.44
C LEU A 99 2.30 0.63 -4.04
N CYS A 100 3.24 0.83 -4.97
CA CYS A 100 4.48 1.57 -4.71
C CYS A 100 5.23 1.01 -3.48
N ALA A 101 5.18 -0.31 -3.30
CA ALA A 101 5.67 -0.98 -2.09
C ALA A 101 7.16 -1.31 -2.13
N THR A 102 7.77 -1.26 -3.31
CA THR A 102 9.17 -1.62 -3.55
C THR A 102 9.98 -0.44 -4.06
N GLY A 103 11.31 -0.55 -3.98
CA GLY A 103 12.21 0.55 -4.33
C GLY A 103 12.26 1.62 -3.23
N GLY A 104 12.99 2.70 -3.48
CA GLY A 104 13.28 3.69 -2.45
C GLY A 104 14.30 3.17 -1.43
N ARG A 105 13.93 3.16 -0.15
CA ARG A 105 14.85 2.73 0.92
C ARG A 105 14.93 1.21 1.02
N THR A 106 16.15 0.68 1.06
CA THR A 106 16.39 -0.77 1.10
C THR A 106 15.80 -1.46 2.33
N ASP A 107 15.82 -0.79 3.49
CA ASP A 107 15.25 -1.32 4.74
C ASP A 107 13.73 -1.52 4.65
N ALA A 108 13.02 -0.60 4.01
CA ALA A 108 11.59 -0.74 3.75
C ALA A 108 11.26 -1.96 2.88
N VAL A 109 12.11 -2.24 1.87
CA VAL A 109 11.96 -3.44 1.02
C VAL A 109 12.17 -4.72 1.84
N PHE A 110 13.16 -4.76 2.72
CA PHE A 110 13.37 -5.90 3.64
C PHE A 110 12.24 -6.08 4.64
N ALA A 111 11.57 -5.00 5.04
CA ALA A 111 10.43 -5.05 5.95
C ALA A 111 9.12 -5.49 5.25
N LEU A 112 9.06 -5.53 3.92
CA LEU A 112 7.84 -5.80 3.17
C LEU A 112 7.27 -7.22 3.40
N PRO A 113 8.06 -8.30 3.40
CA PRO A 113 7.55 -9.63 3.77
C PRO A 113 6.99 -9.67 5.20
N HIS A 114 7.59 -8.92 6.13
CA HIS A 114 7.11 -8.83 7.51
C HIS A 114 5.78 -8.08 7.61
N LEU A 115 5.59 -7.02 6.82
CA LEU A 115 4.31 -6.32 6.71
C LEU A 115 3.22 -7.24 6.15
N LEU A 116 3.53 -8.00 5.10
CA LEU A 116 2.61 -8.97 4.50
C LEU A 116 2.24 -10.10 5.48
N LEU A 117 3.22 -10.63 6.21
CA LEU A 117 2.98 -11.65 7.25
C LEU A 117 2.11 -11.09 8.39
N ALA A 118 2.38 -9.86 8.83
CA ALA A 118 1.56 -9.20 9.84
C ALA A 118 0.11 -9.02 9.37
N ALA A 119 -0.10 -8.68 8.09
CA ALA A 119 -1.41 -8.59 7.48
C ALA A 119 -2.15 -9.94 7.54
N GLU A 120 -1.50 -11.03 7.12
CA GLU A 120 -2.08 -12.37 7.14
C GLU A 120 -2.50 -12.78 8.56
N ARG A 121 -1.60 -12.62 9.54
CA ARG A 121 -1.90 -12.89 10.97
C ARG A 121 -3.03 -12.07 11.55
N MET A 122 -3.39 -10.97 10.91
CA MET A 122 -4.51 -10.11 11.27
C MET A 122 -5.82 -10.47 10.55
N GLY A 123 -5.79 -11.49 9.69
CA GLY A 123 -6.90 -11.94 8.86
C GLY A 123 -7.12 -11.07 7.62
N ILE A 124 -6.08 -10.39 7.13
CA ILE A 124 -6.14 -9.49 5.98
C ILE A 124 -5.31 -10.07 4.83
N ARG A 125 -5.96 -10.26 3.69
CA ARG A 125 -5.31 -10.74 2.48
C ARG A 125 -4.57 -9.60 1.79
N ALA A 126 -3.31 -9.39 2.12
CA ALA A 126 -2.48 -8.37 1.47
C ALA A 126 -1.68 -8.94 0.28
N THR A 127 -1.56 -8.16 -0.79
CA THR A 127 -0.76 -8.47 -1.98
C THR A 127 -0.06 -7.21 -2.46
N VAL A 128 1.26 -7.26 -2.60
CA VAL A 128 2.00 -6.25 -3.35
C VAL A 128 1.71 -6.44 -4.82
N VAL A 129 1.29 -5.38 -5.49
CA VAL A 129 1.03 -5.37 -6.93
C VAL A 129 1.93 -4.33 -7.56
N ALA A 130 2.83 -4.77 -8.44
CA ALA A 130 3.85 -3.92 -9.05
C ALA A 130 4.07 -4.26 -10.52
N GLY A 131 4.81 -3.41 -11.23
CA GLY A 131 5.10 -3.63 -12.66
C GLY A 131 5.83 -4.95 -12.98
N TRP A 132 6.54 -5.52 -12.00
CA TRP A 132 7.26 -6.78 -12.13
C TRP A 132 6.42 -8.01 -11.76
N GLY A 133 5.22 -7.83 -11.18
CA GLY A 133 4.35 -8.93 -10.76
C GLY A 133 3.71 -8.70 -9.40
N GLU A 134 3.34 -9.81 -8.76
CA GLU A 134 2.67 -9.84 -7.47
C GLU A 134 3.52 -10.54 -6.42
N MET A 135 3.42 -10.10 -5.17
CA MET A 135 4.03 -10.76 -4.01
C MET A 135 3.07 -10.76 -2.83
N PHE A 136 2.94 -11.91 -2.18
CA PHE A 136 2.11 -12.09 -1.01
C PHE A 136 2.73 -13.16 -0.10
N VAL A 137 2.29 -13.20 1.15
CA VAL A 137 2.67 -14.23 2.13
C VAL A 137 1.47 -15.14 2.39
N VAL A 138 1.75 -16.41 2.67
CA VAL A 138 0.77 -17.42 3.06
C VAL A 138 1.29 -18.11 4.32
N GLU A 139 0.48 -18.19 5.38
CA GLU A 139 0.83 -18.90 6.62
C GLU A 139 0.01 -20.19 6.74
N ASP A 140 -1.28 -20.10 7.06
CA ASP A 140 -2.12 -21.28 7.37
C ASP A 140 -3.16 -21.63 6.27
N ASP A 141 -3.23 -20.85 5.18
CA ASP A 141 -4.23 -21.00 4.10
C ASP A 141 -3.57 -21.22 2.72
N SER A 142 -4.30 -20.96 1.64
CA SER A 142 -3.88 -21.13 0.25
C SER A 142 -4.20 -19.90 -0.59
N ARG A 143 -3.45 -19.75 -1.69
CA ARG A 143 -3.68 -18.72 -2.71
C ARG A 143 -3.64 -19.36 -4.08
N ALA A 144 -4.64 -19.08 -4.90
CA ALA A 144 -4.61 -19.43 -6.32
C ALA A 144 -3.86 -18.33 -7.08
N VAL A 145 -2.92 -18.74 -7.93
CA VAL A 145 -2.18 -17.86 -8.84
C VAL A 145 -2.56 -18.19 -10.28
N TRP A 146 -2.64 -17.17 -11.12
CA TRP A 146 -2.98 -17.28 -12.53
C TRP A 146 -1.92 -16.58 -13.36
N GLY A 147 -1.53 -17.18 -14.48
CA GLY A 147 -0.51 -16.65 -15.36
C GLY A 147 -0.55 -17.24 -16.76
N ARG A 148 0.36 -16.78 -17.62
CA ARG A 148 0.54 -17.26 -18.99
C ARG A 148 1.73 -18.22 -19.06
N PRO A 149 1.73 -19.17 -20.02
CA PRO A 149 2.91 -20.00 -20.27
C PRO A 149 4.17 -19.13 -20.47
N GLY A 150 5.21 -19.37 -19.66
CA GLY A 150 6.47 -18.62 -19.68
C GLY A 150 6.63 -17.60 -18.54
N GLU A 151 5.59 -17.32 -17.77
CA GLU A 151 5.70 -16.54 -16.53
C GLU A 151 6.25 -17.42 -15.38
N SER A 152 6.96 -16.79 -14.44
CA SER A 152 7.59 -17.50 -13.32
C SER A 152 6.80 -17.34 -12.03
N VAL A 153 6.77 -18.40 -11.22
CA VAL A 153 6.31 -18.35 -9.82
C VAL A 153 7.47 -18.80 -8.94
N SER A 154 7.76 -18.01 -7.91
CA SER A 154 8.82 -18.30 -6.93
C SER A 154 8.20 -18.43 -5.54
N VAL A 155 8.64 -19.44 -4.79
CA VAL A 155 8.20 -19.70 -3.42
C VAL A 155 9.42 -19.71 -2.51
N PHE A 156 9.35 -18.92 -1.43
CA PHE A 156 10.41 -18.82 -0.42
C PHE A 156 9.86 -19.35 0.92
N PRO A 157 10.59 -20.22 1.63
CA PRO A 157 10.19 -20.73 2.93
C PRO A 157 10.38 -19.70 4.05
#